data_AF-A0A2R6K3S5-F1
#
_entry.id   AF-A0A2R6K3S5-F1
#
_cell.length_a   1.000
_cell.length_b   1.000
_cell.length_c   1.000
_cell.angle_alpha   90.00
_cell.angle_beta   90.00
_cell.angle_gamma   90.00
#
_symmetry.space_group_name_H-M   'P 1'
#
loop_
_entity.id
_entity.type
_entity.pdbx_description
1 polymer ?
#
loop_
_entity_poly.entity_id
_entity_poly.type
_entity_poly.pdbx_seq_one_letter_code
_entity_poly.pdbx_strand_id
1 'polypeptide(L)'
;MTDSDTELPVIRTDRVRFAETDAQGIVFYGTYFTYMDEAFNALLRAIDYRYERMHEEGWTTHVAHADFDYHAAARFEDVIESRLGTVRIGEIVSLPPSRYTGRKPARRKPARRRRTRRRRAN
;
A
#
# COMPACT_ATOMS: atom_id res chain seq x y z
N MET A 1 -12.60 27.38 16.16
CA MET A 1 -11.46 28.14 15.61
C MET A 1 -10.45 27.10 15.16
N THR A 2 -10.69 26.48 14.00
CA THR A 2 -9.79 25.48 13.41
C THR A 2 -8.73 26.27 12.65
N ASP A 3 -7.48 26.19 13.11
CA ASP A 3 -6.31 26.74 12.42
C ASP A 3 -6.36 26.32 10.95
N SER A 4 -6.66 27.28 10.07
CA SER A 4 -6.94 27.02 8.66
C SER A 4 -5.70 27.17 7.78
N ASP A 5 -4.50 27.26 8.36
CA ASP A 5 -3.27 27.61 7.63
C ASP A 5 -2.03 26.82 8.07
N THR A 6 -2.18 25.63 8.67
CA THR A 6 -1.02 24.75 8.81
C THR A 6 -0.84 23.97 7.51
N GLU A 7 0.06 24.45 6.64
CA GLU A 7 0.54 23.62 5.53
C GLU A 7 1.06 22.30 6.08
N LEU A 8 0.38 21.20 5.72
CA LEU A 8 0.83 19.87 6.09
C LEU A 8 2.22 19.62 5.49
N PRO A 9 3.12 18.95 6.23
CA PRO A 9 4.45 18.65 5.74
C PRO A 9 4.38 17.71 4.54
N VAL A 10 5.27 17.92 3.56
CA VAL A 10 5.49 16.96 2.47
C VAL A 10 6.18 15.74 3.07
N ILE A 11 5.51 14.59 2.98
CA ILE A 11 6.01 13.32 3.52
C ILE A 11 6.65 12.48 2.41
N ARG A 12 6.17 12.65 1.17
CA ARG A 12 6.65 11.90 0.01
C ARG A 12 6.46 12.70 -1.27
N THR A 13 7.37 12.50 -2.21
CA THR A 13 7.31 13.03 -3.56
C THR A 13 7.42 11.89 -4.55
N ASP A 14 6.45 11.76 -5.45
CA ASP A 14 6.39 10.73 -6.49
C ASP A 14 6.37 11.36 -7.87
N ARG A 15 7.02 10.70 -8.83
CA ARG A 15 6.96 11.08 -10.25
C ARG A 15 6.02 10.12 -10.95
N VAL A 16 5.01 10.67 -11.63
CA VAL A 16 3.99 9.88 -12.32
C VAL A 16 4.65 9.07 -13.42
N ARG A 17 4.45 7.75 -13.33
CA ARG A 17 4.96 6.78 -14.30
C ARG A 17 3.93 6.58 -15.41
N PHE A 18 4.40 6.23 -16.59
CA PHE A 18 3.50 5.96 -17.72
C PHE A 18 2.47 4.86 -17.39
N ALA A 19 2.87 3.84 -16.64
CA ALA A 19 2.01 2.74 -16.20
C ALA A 19 0.86 3.16 -15.26
N GLU A 20 0.92 4.37 -14.70
CA GLU A 20 -0.07 4.90 -13.76
C GLU A 20 -1.15 5.71 -14.48
N THR A 21 -0.94 6.00 -15.77
CA THR A 21 -1.88 6.72 -16.64
C THR A 21 -2.83 5.78 -17.37
N ASP A 22 -4.05 6.25 -17.66
CA ASP A 22 -5.05 5.50 -18.41
C ASP A 22 -5.26 6.06 -19.84
N ALA A 23 -6.26 5.52 -20.54
CA ALA A 23 -6.59 5.91 -21.91
C ALA A 23 -7.03 7.38 -22.06
N GLN A 24 -7.35 8.08 -20.97
CA GLN A 24 -7.67 9.51 -20.96
C GLN A 24 -6.40 10.37 -20.89
N GLY A 25 -5.21 9.77 -20.76
CA GLY A 25 -3.92 10.46 -20.71
C GLY A 25 -3.63 11.13 -19.38
N ILE A 26 -4.35 10.73 -18.32
CA ILE A 26 -4.18 11.21 -16.95
C ILE A 26 -4.00 10.02 -16.01
N VAL A 27 -3.55 10.28 -14.78
CA VAL A 27 -3.44 9.25 -13.74
C VAL A 27 -4.82 8.64 -13.46
N PHE A 28 -4.89 7.32 -13.52
CA PHE A 28 -6.11 6.58 -13.17
C PHE A 28 -6.51 6.89 -11.72
N TYR A 29 -7.79 7.19 -11.48
CA TYR A 29 -8.28 7.61 -10.15
C TYR A 29 -7.89 6.64 -9.02
N GLY A 30 -7.88 5.33 -9.29
CA GLY A 30 -7.51 4.32 -8.29
C GLY A 30 -6.03 4.38 -7.87
N THR A 31 -5.15 4.93 -8.70
CA THR A 31 -3.71 5.03 -8.41
C THR A 31 -3.43 6.01 -7.28
N TYR A 32 -4.29 7.01 -7.06
CA TYR A 32 -4.12 7.96 -5.97
C TYR A 32 -4.16 7.30 -4.59
N PHE A 33 -4.92 6.20 -4.42
CA PHE A 33 -4.88 5.40 -3.19
C PHE A 33 -3.50 4.78 -2.96
N THR A 34 -2.81 4.35 -4.02
CA THR A 34 -1.45 3.81 -3.93
C THR A 34 -0.46 4.87 -3.47
N TYR A 35 -0.52 6.09 -4.03
CA TYR A 35 0.35 7.19 -3.58
C TYR A 35 0.12 7.52 -2.10
N MET A 36 -1.14 7.50 -1.65
CA MET A 36 -1.46 7.75 -0.24
C MET A 36 -1.04 6.62 0.70
N ASP A 37 -1.15 5.35 0.30
CA ASP A 37 -0.62 4.23 1.08
C ASP A 37 0.91 4.30 1.21
N GLU A 38 1.61 4.63 0.12
CA GLU A 38 3.06 4.82 0.14
C GLU A 38 3.48 6.02 1.00
N ALA A 39 2.71 7.11 0.97
CA ALA A 39 2.92 8.28 1.81
C ALA A 39 2.68 7.94 3.29
N PHE A 40 1.62 7.20 3.62
CA PHE A 40 1.34 6.75 4.99
C PHE A 40 2.47 5.87 5.52
N ASN A 41 2.97 4.95 4.69
CA ASN A 41 4.16 4.17 5.00
C ASN A 41 5.41 5.02 5.22
N ALA A 42 5.57 6.11 4.46
CA ALA A 42 6.67 7.05 4.68
C ALA A 42 6.52 7.83 5.98
N LEU A 43 5.30 8.22 6.37
CA LEU A 43 5.01 8.83 7.67
C LEU A 43 5.40 7.87 8.81
N LEU A 44 4.96 6.61 8.74
CA LEU A 44 5.31 5.57 9.73
C LEU A 44 6.83 5.40 9.86
N ARG A 45 7.58 5.45 8.76
CA ARG A 45 9.05 5.44 8.79
C ARG A 45 9.63 6.68 9.46
N ALA A 46 9.08 7.86 9.19
CA ALA A 46 9.56 9.13 9.74
C ALA A 46 9.42 9.21 11.26
N ILE A 47 8.42 8.53 11.83
CA ILE A 47 8.18 8.47 13.28
C ILE A 47 8.75 7.21 13.95
N ASP A 48 9.57 6.43 13.24
CA ASP A 48 10.15 5.15 13.69
C ASP A 48 9.11 4.13 14.20
N TYR A 49 7.99 4.05 13.47
CA TYR A 49 6.86 3.19 13.80
C TYR A 49 6.39 2.37 12.60
N ARG A 50 7.32 1.57 12.07
CA ARG A 50 7.09 0.71 10.89
C ARG A 50 6.22 -0.49 11.25
N TYR A 51 5.67 -1.14 10.22
CA TYR A 51 4.83 -2.34 10.38
C TYR A 51 5.51 -3.47 11.14
N GLU A 52 6.83 -3.64 11.01
CA GLU A 52 7.58 -4.66 11.74
C GLU A 52 7.46 -4.47 13.26
N ARG A 53 7.62 -3.22 13.71
CA ARG A 53 7.47 -2.86 15.12
C ARG A 53 6.03 -3.07 15.61
N MET A 54 5.03 -2.66 14.82
CA MET A 54 3.62 -2.92 15.17
C MET A 54 3.35 -4.42 15.37
N HIS A 55 3.92 -5.25 14.47
CA HIS A 55 3.77 -6.69 14.54
C HIS A 55 4.45 -7.29 15.78
N GLU A 56 5.65 -6.83 16.13
CA GLU A 56 6.35 -7.22 17.36
C GLU A 56 5.57 -6.82 18.63
N GLU A 57 4.89 -5.68 18.59
CA GLU A 57 4.00 -5.21 19.66
C GLU A 57 2.64 -5.93 19.69
N GLY A 58 2.36 -6.82 18.73
CA GLY A 58 1.19 -7.70 18.73
C GLY A 58 -0.07 -7.11 18.11
N TRP A 59 0.03 -6.02 17.34
CA TRP A 59 -1.12 -5.38 16.69
C TRP A 59 -0.79 -4.94 15.25
N THR A 60 -1.81 -4.48 14.52
CA THR A 60 -1.70 -4.09 13.10
C THR A 60 -2.67 -2.97 12.78
N THR A 61 -2.42 -2.24 11.70
CA THR A 61 -3.33 -1.23 11.15
C THR A 61 -3.95 -1.70 9.85
N HIS A 62 -5.20 -1.32 9.60
CA HIS A 62 -5.90 -1.53 8.34
C HIS A 62 -6.73 -0.30 8.00
N VAL A 63 -6.79 0.05 6.71
CA VAL A 63 -7.68 1.11 6.22
C VAL A 63 -9.12 0.59 6.25
N ALA A 64 -9.96 1.20 7.07
CA ALA A 64 -11.39 0.85 7.18
C ALA A 64 -12.28 1.70 6.26
N HIS A 65 -11.86 2.93 5.97
CA HIS A 65 -12.54 3.87 5.09
C HIS A 65 -11.51 4.79 4.43
N ALA A 66 -11.73 5.13 3.17
CA ALA A 66 -10.95 6.11 2.44
C ALA A 66 -11.82 6.76 1.36
N ASP A 67 -11.65 8.06 1.20
CA ASP A 67 -12.37 8.92 0.28
C ASP A 67 -11.39 9.90 -0.40
N PHE A 68 -11.76 10.41 -1.57
CA PHE A 68 -10.96 11.35 -2.34
C PHE A 68 -11.85 12.34 -3.08
N ASP A 69 -11.51 13.61 -2.96
CA ASP A 69 -12.00 14.67 -3.83
C ASP A 69 -10.93 15.02 -4.87
N TYR A 70 -11.26 14.86 -6.15
CA TYR A 70 -10.32 15.08 -7.26
C TYR A 70 -10.51 16.49 -7.84
N HIS A 71 -9.51 17.36 -7.68
CA HIS A 71 -9.59 18.75 -8.12
C HIS A 71 -8.89 19.03 -9.46
N ALA A 72 -7.82 18.29 -9.76
CA ALA A 72 -7.03 18.46 -10.98
C ALA A 72 -6.44 17.11 -11.42
N ALA A 73 -6.23 16.97 -12.72
CA ALA A 73 -5.68 15.75 -13.28
C ALA A 73 -4.15 15.83 -13.41
N ALA A 74 -3.45 14.85 -12.85
CA ALA A 74 -2.03 14.64 -13.07
C ALA A 74 -1.77 13.83 -14.36
N ARG A 75 -0.64 14.08 -15.00
CA ARG A 75 -0.19 13.47 -16.25
C ARG A 75 1.17 12.80 -16.08
N PHE A 76 1.57 12.06 -17.10
CA PHE A 76 2.91 11.47 -17.16
C PHE A 76 4.01 12.52 -16.92
N GLU A 77 5.03 12.15 -16.15
CA GLU A 77 6.15 13.00 -15.70
C GLU A 77 5.80 14.11 -14.71
N ASP A 78 4.52 14.31 -14.36
CA ASP A 78 4.16 15.22 -13.28
C ASP A 78 4.72 14.73 -11.94
N VAL A 79 4.92 15.68 -11.03
CA VAL A 79 5.38 15.42 -9.67
C VAL A 79 4.20 15.56 -8.71
N ILE A 80 3.93 14.50 -7.96
CA ILE A 80 2.93 14.47 -6.89
C ILE A 80 3.64 14.64 -5.55
N GLU A 81 3.23 15.66 -4.80
CA GLU A 81 3.63 15.83 -3.40
C GLU A 81 2.50 15.36 -2.49
N SER A 82 2.78 14.29 -1.74
CA SER A 82 1.85 13.76 -0.75
C SER A 82 2.12 14.38 0.61
N ARG A 83 1.12 15.10 1.14
CA ARG A 83 1.15 15.76 2.45
C ARG A 83 0.17 15.05 3.38
N LEU A 84 0.62 14.75 4.59
CA LEU A 84 -0.18 13.99 5.56
C LEU A 84 -0.16 14.67 6.93
N GLY A 85 -1.29 14.56 7.62
CA GLY A 85 -1.45 14.99 8.99
C GLY A 85 -2.58 14.21 9.67
N THR A 86 -2.46 14.05 10.99
CA THR A 86 -3.50 13.41 11.78
C THR A 86 -4.47 14.47 12.30
N VAL A 87 -5.72 14.42 11.82
CA VAL A 87 -6.77 15.37 12.27
C VAL A 87 -7.39 14.92 13.60
N ARG A 88 -7.53 13.61 13.79
CA ARG A 88 -8.16 13.04 14.99
C ARG A 88 -7.63 11.63 15.25
N ILE A 89 -7.33 11.34 16.51
CA ILE A 89 -7.11 9.99 17.03
C ILE A 89 -8.29 9.69 17.96
N GLY A 90 -8.94 8.56 17.75
CA GLY A 90 -10.07 8.15 18.58
C GLY A 90 -10.06 6.64 18.78
N GLU A 91 -10.88 6.19 19.72
CA GLU A 91 -11.07 4.77 19.98
C GLU A 91 -12.17 4.22 19.06
N ILE A 92 -11.83 3.19 18.29
CA ILE A 92 -12.80 2.39 17.56
C ILE A 92 -12.82 1.02 18.22
N VAL A 93 -13.92 0.70 18.89
CA VAL A 93 -14.18 -0.67 19.34
C VAL A 93 -14.67 -1.46 18.13
N SER A 94 -13.72 -1.97 17.35
CA SER A 94 -14.02 -2.98 16.35
C SER A 94 -14.21 -4.31 17.09
N LEU A 95 -15.32 -5.02 16.82
CA LEU A 95 -15.47 -6.41 17.24
C LEU A 95 -14.22 -7.20 16.82
N PRO A 96 -13.72 -8.14 17.63
CA PRO A 96 -12.49 -8.85 17.31
C PRO A 96 -12.61 -9.46 15.92
N PRO A 97 -11.64 -9.25 15.01
CA PRO A 97 -11.67 -9.89 13.71
C PRO A 97 -11.75 -11.39 13.95
N SER A 98 -12.70 -12.08 13.29
CA SER A 98 -12.77 -13.53 13.32
C SER A 98 -11.36 -14.07 13.11
N ARG A 99 -10.82 -14.83 14.07
CA ARG A 99 -9.46 -15.38 14.03
C ARG A 99 -9.17 -15.86 12.60
N TYR A 100 -8.28 -15.18 11.89
CA TYR A 100 -7.80 -15.67 10.61
C TYR A 100 -6.93 -16.90 10.89
N THR A 101 -7.55 -18.08 10.96
CA THR A 101 -6.85 -19.38 11.06
C THR A 101 -6.45 -19.85 9.67
N GLY A 102 -5.72 -19.01 8.94
CA GLY A 102 -5.15 -19.38 7.65
C GLY A 102 -3.97 -20.34 7.87
N ARG A 103 -4.25 -21.65 7.96
CA ARG A 103 -3.21 -22.68 7.91
C ARG A 103 -2.54 -22.59 6.54
N LYS A 104 -1.31 -22.05 6.46
CA LYS A 104 -0.53 -22.06 5.21
C LYS A 104 -0.55 -23.48 4.63
N PRO A 105 -1.08 -23.72 3.42
CA PRO A 105 -1.00 -25.05 2.82
C PRO A 105 0.49 -25.36 2.61
N ALA A 106 0.95 -26.46 3.20
CA ALA A 106 2.33 -26.90 3.10
C ALA A 106 2.71 -27.01 1.61
N ARG A 107 3.75 -26.29 1.19
CA ARG A 107 4.32 -26.41 -0.16
C ARG A 107 4.68 -27.87 -0.42
N ARG A 108 3.89 -28.58 -1.23
CA ARG A 108 4.27 -29.90 -1.76
C ARG A 108 5.49 -29.69 -2.64
N LYS A 109 6.66 -30.17 -2.20
CA LYS A 109 7.86 -30.21 -3.06
C LYS A 109 7.53 -31.04 -4.31
N PRO A 110 7.83 -30.56 -5.53
CA PRO A 110 7.58 -31.34 -6.73
C PRO A 110 8.42 -32.61 -6.71
N ALA A 111 7.77 -33.76 -6.97
CA ALA A 111 8.44 -35.04 -7.07
C ALA A 111 9.50 -34.99 -8.19
N ARG A 112 10.76 -35.34 -7.87
CA ARG A 112 11.83 -35.47 -8.86
C ARG A 112 11.39 -36.48 -9.93
N ARG A 113 11.02 -36.00 -11.12
CA ARG A 113 10.85 -36.84 -12.31
C ARG A 113 12.20 -37.48 -12.62
N ARG A 114 12.36 -38.77 -12.33
CA ARG A 114 13.47 -39.59 -12.86
C ARG A 114 13.36 -39.56 -14.39
N ARG A 115 14.31 -38.88 -15.06
CA ARG A 115 14.50 -38.99 -16.51
C ARG A 115 14.93 -40.42 -16.83
N THR A 116 14.03 -41.25 -17.33
CA THR A 116 14.39 -42.50 -18.00
C THR A 116 14.95 -42.14 -19.37
N ARG A 117 16.27 -42.22 -19.52
CA ARG A 117 16.94 -42.25 -20.82
C ARG A 117 16.47 -43.52 -21.55
N ARG A 118 15.59 -43.38 -22.54
CA ARG A 118 15.40 -44.43 -23.56
C ARG A 118 16.33 -44.13 -24.73
N ARG A 119 17.34 -44.99 -24.87
CA ARG A 119 18.27 -45.08 -26.00
C ARG A 119 17.46 -45.21 -27.30
N ARG A 120 17.79 -44.39 -28.31
CA ARG A 120 17.45 -44.66 -29.71
C ARG A 120 18.32 -45.83 -30.18
N ALA A 121 17.71 -46.83 -30.78
CA ALA A 121 18.37 -47.86 -31.57
C ALA A 121 17.65 -47.92 -32.92
N ASN A 122 18.46 -47.81 -33.98
CA ASN A 122 18.21 -47.97 -35.42
C ASN A 122 16.94 -47.38 -36.02
#